data_AF-A0A448B6I9-F1
#
_entry.id   AF-A0A448B6I9-F1
#
_cell.length_a   1.000
_cell.length_b   1.000
_cell.length_c   1.000
_cell.angle_alpha   90.00
_cell.angle_beta   90.00
_cell.angle_gamma   90.00
#
_symmetry.space_group_name_H-M   'P 1'
#
loop_
_entity.id
_entity.type
_entity.pdbx_description
1 polymer ?
#
loop_
_entity_poly.entity_id
_entity_poly.type
_entity_poly.pdbx_seq_one_letter_code
_entity_poly.pdbx_strand_id
1 'polypeptide(L)'
;MKQIFYFILLIAGFSSIHSCKDMLDEDGNPLLDLNDTGGLSGPRALYREITDKDTIAEYRYSGLLVTKVITDSASVTDIMYSGDKISQINFNGFLDLDGNGKLDKDSVSYTQLFTYANNNKLQKISENRSIFRRPPPVPPATTPGPQTLLRKEKTSYETYYSTSTGKLDSIIMRNGPDAPGAQFIFTDYSRTAYTYVGDNVSKVIRYYGKIIGTSGNNFGAATGKYSYEYYAYDEQVSPFTLLPHVYKISRLLSTEINDKESLILSPNNPKRWSVTDLTPPIPTPIVKSTNYVYDPQTYMTKGYGVNYIYKPQ
;
A
#
# COMPACT_ATOMS: atom_id res chain seq x y z
N MET A 1 -56.43 3.38 -0.58
CA MET A 1 -55.72 2.08 -0.45
C MET A 1 -54.87 1.67 -1.65
N LYS A 2 -54.87 2.36 -2.81
CA LYS A 2 -53.96 2.02 -3.93
C LYS A 2 -52.61 2.76 -3.93
N GLN A 3 -52.45 3.84 -3.14
CA GLN A 3 -51.22 4.65 -3.11
C GLN A 3 -50.15 4.15 -2.12
N ILE A 4 -50.53 3.38 -1.09
CA ILE A 4 -49.57 2.82 -0.11
C ILE A 4 -48.79 1.63 -0.70
N PHE A 5 -49.42 0.86 -1.60
CA PHE A 5 -48.76 -0.26 -2.29
C PHE A 5 -47.59 0.17 -3.18
N TYR A 6 -47.69 1.35 -3.82
CA TYR A 6 -46.59 1.89 -4.64
C TYR A 6 -45.39 2.36 -3.79
N PHE A 7 -45.61 2.78 -2.54
CA PHE A 7 -44.53 3.22 -1.65
C PHE A 7 -43.69 2.05 -1.10
N ILE A 8 -44.33 0.90 -0.84
CA ILE A 8 -43.63 -0.31 -0.39
C ILE A 8 -42.85 -0.97 -1.54
N LEU A 9 -43.37 -0.93 -2.77
CA LEU A 9 -42.64 -1.38 -3.97
C LEU A 9 -41.41 -0.50 -4.28
N LEU A 10 -41.48 0.79 -3.97
CA LEU A 10 -40.35 1.71 -4.13
C LEU A 10 -39.26 1.47 -3.07
N ILE A 11 -39.64 1.17 -1.82
CA ILE A 11 -38.67 0.83 -0.76
C ILE A 11 -38.02 -0.53 -1.02
N ALA A 12 -38.78 -1.53 -1.49
CA ALA A 12 -38.24 -2.83 -1.89
C ALA A 12 -37.25 -2.71 -3.08
N GLY A 13 -37.48 -1.74 -3.99
CA GLY A 13 -36.58 -1.42 -5.10
C GLY A 13 -35.30 -0.69 -4.70
N PHE A 14 -35.25 -0.03 -3.54
CA PHE A 14 -34.03 0.60 -3.01
C PHE A 14 -33.22 -0.34 -2.11
N SER A 15 -33.85 -1.30 -1.43
CA SER A 15 -33.14 -2.31 -0.63
C SER A 15 -32.45 -3.40 -1.45
N SER A 16 -32.77 -3.56 -2.74
CA SER A 16 -32.03 -4.42 -3.67
C SER A 16 -30.84 -3.74 -4.36
N ILE A 17 -30.55 -2.48 -4.03
CA ILE A 17 -29.34 -1.75 -4.46
C ILE A 17 -28.20 -1.89 -3.44
N HIS A 18 -28.32 -2.82 -2.48
CA HIS A 18 -27.12 -3.54 -2.04
C HIS A 18 -26.70 -4.46 -3.19
N SER A 19 -26.16 -3.85 -4.24
CA SER A 19 -25.30 -4.55 -5.16
C SER A 19 -24.15 -5.06 -4.31
N CYS A 20 -24.23 -6.34 -3.90
CA CYS A 20 -23.03 -7.15 -3.88
C CYS A 20 -22.48 -7.00 -5.30
N LYS A 21 -21.54 -6.07 -5.45
CA LYS A 21 -20.79 -5.93 -6.67
C LYS A 21 -19.86 -7.13 -6.67
N ASP A 22 -20.40 -8.30 -6.99
CA ASP A 22 -19.55 -9.46 -7.23
C ASP A 22 -18.68 -9.07 -8.41
N MET A 23 -17.39 -8.96 -8.15
CA MET A 23 -16.41 -8.69 -9.19
C MET A 23 -15.87 -9.98 -9.77
N LEU A 24 -16.23 -11.13 -9.17
CA LEU A 24 -15.80 -12.46 -9.56
C LEU A 24 -17.01 -13.41 -9.72
N ASP A 25 -16.88 -14.41 -10.58
CA ASP A 25 -17.82 -15.53 -10.74
C ASP A 25 -17.70 -16.53 -9.58
N GLU A 26 -18.54 -17.58 -9.61
CA GLU A 26 -18.57 -18.64 -8.59
C GLU A 26 -17.25 -19.42 -8.49
N ASP A 27 -16.43 -19.40 -9.54
CA ASP A 27 -15.08 -20.00 -9.59
C ASP A 27 -13.97 -19.01 -9.16
N GLY A 28 -14.35 -17.76 -8.89
CA GLY A 28 -13.49 -16.67 -8.48
C GLY A 28 -12.65 -16.07 -9.60
N ASN A 29 -13.12 -16.14 -10.85
CA ASN A 29 -12.61 -15.42 -12.01
C ASN A 29 -13.36 -14.08 -12.19
N PRO A 30 -12.78 -13.03 -12.77
CA PRO A 30 -13.45 -11.74 -12.90
C PRO A 30 -14.75 -11.77 -13.74
N LEU A 31 -15.87 -11.20 -13.23
CA LEU A 31 -17.17 -11.15 -13.95
C LEU A 31 -17.14 -10.28 -15.21
N LEU A 32 -16.34 -9.21 -15.19
CA LEU A 32 -16.01 -8.47 -16.40
C LEU A 32 -14.75 -9.11 -16.97
N ASP A 33 -14.96 -10.05 -17.88
CA ASP A 33 -13.91 -10.59 -18.72
C ASP A 33 -13.43 -9.51 -19.72
N LEU A 34 -12.70 -8.52 -19.21
CA LEU A 34 -11.76 -7.71 -20.00
C LEU A 34 -10.53 -8.55 -20.42
N ASN A 35 -10.53 -9.84 -20.09
CA ASN A 35 -9.47 -10.83 -20.21
C ASN A 35 -9.65 -11.73 -21.44
N ASP A 36 -10.59 -11.47 -22.36
CA ASP A 36 -10.50 -12.00 -23.73
C ASP A 36 -9.40 -11.23 -24.50
N THR A 37 -8.18 -11.32 -23.98
CA THR A 37 -6.92 -10.96 -24.60
C THR A 37 -6.19 -12.24 -25.01
N GLY A 38 -6.90 -13.22 -25.56
CA GLY A 38 -6.33 -14.52 -25.93
C GLY A 38 -4.98 -14.36 -26.64
N GLY A 39 -3.88 -14.65 -25.93
CA GLY A 39 -2.50 -14.62 -26.46
C GLY A 39 -1.68 -13.34 -26.23
N LEU A 40 -1.45 -12.90 -24.99
CA LEU A 40 -0.59 -11.74 -24.71
C LEU A 40 0.93 -11.96 -24.89
N SER A 41 1.40 -12.31 -26.09
CA SER A 41 2.82 -12.25 -26.46
C SER A 41 3.24 -10.81 -26.83
N GLY A 42 3.97 -10.13 -25.94
CA GLY A 42 4.45 -8.74 -26.08
C GLY A 42 4.58 -8.05 -24.71
N PRO A 43 5.06 -6.78 -24.63
CA PRO A 43 5.07 -6.00 -23.39
C PRO A 43 3.65 -5.88 -22.79
N ARG A 44 3.57 -5.87 -21.45
CA ARG A 44 2.31 -5.84 -20.70
C ARG A 44 2.41 -4.95 -19.48
N ALA A 45 1.26 -4.50 -19.01
CA ALA A 45 1.14 -3.69 -17.81
C ALA A 45 0.19 -4.36 -16.81
N LEU A 46 0.52 -4.27 -15.51
CA LEU A 46 -0.43 -4.60 -14.45
C LEU A 46 -1.52 -3.53 -14.47
N TYR A 47 -2.77 -3.92 -14.72
CA TYR A 47 -3.89 -2.99 -14.84
C TYR A 47 -4.66 -2.85 -13.55
N ARG A 48 -5.03 -3.95 -12.89
CA ARG A 48 -5.80 -3.92 -11.64
C ARG A 48 -5.42 -5.03 -10.66
N GLU A 49 -5.58 -4.74 -9.38
CA GLU A 49 -5.66 -5.69 -8.29
C GLU A 49 -7.11 -5.66 -7.76
N ILE A 50 -7.79 -6.80 -7.76
CA ILE A 50 -9.20 -6.89 -7.37
C ILE A 50 -9.43 -8.06 -6.41
N THR A 51 -10.34 -7.89 -5.46
CA THR A 51 -10.91 -8.99 -4.67
C THR A 51 -12.27 -9.39 -5.24
N ASP A 52 -12.95 -10.31 -4.55
CA ASP A 52 -14.37 -10.61 -4.74
C ASP A 52 -15.26 -9.37 -4.61
N LYS A 53 -14.89 -8.45 -3.72
CA LYS A 53 -15.73 -7.33 -3.29
C LYS A 53 -15.33 -5.99 -3.90
N ASP A 54 -14.03 -5.73 -4.04
CA ASP A 54 -13.54 -4.39 -4.31
C ASP A 54 -12.30 -4.35 -5.21
N THR A 55 -12.05 -3.18 -5.79
CA THR A 55 -10.78 -2.89 -6.48
C THR A 55 -9.78 -2.38 -5.46
N ILE A 56 -8.71 -3.15 -5.23
CA ILE A 56 -7.62 -2.75 -4.35
C ILE A 56 -6.82 -1.63 -5.01
N ALA A 57 -6.47 -1.80 -6.29
CA ALA A 57 -5.71 -0.83 -7.06
C ALA A 57 -6.06 -0.90 -8.55
N GLU A 58 -6.18 0.26 -9.21
CA GLU A 58 -6.21 0.42 -10.66
C GLU A 58 -5.02 1.29 -11.08
N TYR A 59 -4.21 0.75 -11.99
CA TYR A 59 -2.99 1.38 -12.49
C TYR A 59 -3.25 2.03 -13.86
N ARG A 60 -2.95 3.33 -13.94
CA ARG A 60 -3.04 4.14 -15.16
C ARG A 60 -1.66 4.52 -15.63
N TYR A 61 -1.48 4.45 -16.94
CA TYR A 61 -0.19 4.58 -17.59
C TYR A 61 -0.23 5.70 -18.63
N SER A 62 0.91 6.37 -18.80
CA SER A 62 1.21 7.22 -19.94
C SER A 62 2.43 6.61 -20.64
N GLY A 63 2.20 5.95 -21.77
CA GLY A 63 3.20 5.06 -22.38
C GLY A 63 3.61 3.96 -21.40
N LEU A 64 4.93 3.84 -21.16
CA LEU A 64 5.49 2.81 -20.27
C LEU A 64 5.46 3.18 -18.78
N LEU A 65 5.12 4.42 -18.44
CA LEU A 65 5.20 4.92 -17.07
C LEU A 65 3.83 4.89 -16.40
N VAL A 66 3.77 4.29 -15.21
CA VAL A 66 2.57 4.39 -14.36
C VAL A 66 2.50 5.80 -13.79
N THR A 67 1.44 6.54 -14.13
CA THR A 67 1.28 7.95 -13.75
C THR A 67 0.23 8.15 -12.68
N LYS A 68 -0.67 7.18 -12.49
CA LYS A 68 -1.74 7.27 -11.51
C LYS A 68 -2.17 5.90 -11.01
N VAL A 69 -2.45 5.81 -9.71
CA VAL A 69 -3.04 4.64 -9.08
C VAL A 69 -4.29 5.04 -8.32
N ILE A 70 -5.40 4.39 -8.61
CA ILE A 70 -6.67 4.58 -7.92
C ILE A 70 -6.88 3.39 -7.00
N THR A 71 -7.08 3.66 -5.72
CA THR A 71 -7.33 2.66 -4.68
C THR A 71 -8.72 2.86 -4.10
N ASP A 72 -9.10 2.03 -3.14
CA ASP A 72 -10.43 2.02 -2.51
C ASP A 72 -10.90 3.44 -2.09
N SER A 73 -12.22 3.65 -2.13
CA SER A 73 -12.88 4.90 -1.79
C SER A 73 -12.45 6.08 -2.68
N ALA A 74 -12.12 5.79 -3.94
CA ALA A 74 -11.64 6.74 -4.94
C ALA A 74 -10.38 7.50 -4.49
N SER A 75 -9.53 6.85 -3.69
CA SER A 75 -8.25 7.39 -3.24
C SER A 75 -7.27 7.42 -4.42
N VAL A 76 -6.68 8.59 -4.67
CA VAL A 76 -5.84 8.83 -5.86
C VAL A 76 -4.40 9.03 -5.46
N THR A 77 -3.52 8.29 -6.13
CA THR A 77 -2.06 8.47 -6.09
C THR A 77 -1.59 8.97 -7.46
N ASP A 78 -1.07 10.18 -7.55
CA ASP A 78 -0.45 10.72 -8.76
C ASP A 78 1.07 10.55 -8.68
N ILE A 79 1.69 10.03 -9.75
CA ILE A 79 3.12 9.71 -9.84
C ILE A 79 3.73 10.60 -10.90
N MET A 80 4.71 11.41 -10.50
CA MET A 80 5.41 12.35 -11.35
C MET A 80 6.85 11.91 -11.57
N TYR A 81 7.35 12.13 -12.79
CA TYR A 81 8.68 11.71 -13.21
C TYR A 81 9.56 12.91 -13.57
N SER A 82 10.86 12.75 -13.36
CA SER A 82 11.91 13.58 -13.95
C SER A 82 12.84 12.64 -14.73
N GLY A 83 12.69 12.63 -16.06
CA GLY A 83 13.29 11.60 -16.90
C GLY A 83 12.69 10.22 -16.62
N ASP A 84 13.53 9.26 -16.28
CA ASP A 84 13.18 7.87 -15.94
C ASP A 84 12.91 7.64 -14.44
N LYS A 85 13.11 8.67 -13.61
CA LYS A 85 12.99 8.59 -12.15
C LYS A 85 11.70 9.22 -11.66
N ILE A 86 11.08 8.60 -10.66
CA ILE A 86 9.95 9.19 -9.95
C ILE A 86 10.49 10.36 -9.11
N SER A 87 10.04 11.58 -9.38
CA SER A 87 10.45 12.77 -8.63
C SER A 87 9.52 13.06 -7.47
N GLN A 88 8.23 12.77 -7.64
CA GLN A 88 7.20 13.11 -6.67
C GLN A 88 6.02 12.13 -6.74
N ILE A 89 5.43 11.84 -5.59
CA ILE A 89 4.16 11.13 -5.47
C ILE A 89 3.22 11.96 -4.60
N ASN A 90 2.00 12.18 -5.07
CA ASN A 90 0.94 12.83 -4.31
C ASN A 90 -0.17 11.82 -4.04
N PHE A 91 -0.63 11.74 -2.81
CA PHE A 91 -1.77 10.91 -2.43
C PHE A 91 -2.88 11.77 -1.85
N ASN A 92 -4.12 11.47 -2.22
CA ASN A 92 -5.32 12.04 -1.63
C ASN A 92 -6.38 10.95 -1.51
N GLY A 93 -6.84 10.67 -0.30
CA GLY A 93 -7.86 9.65 -0.10
C GLY A 93 -7.94 9.16 1.33
N PHE A 94 -8.14 7.86 1.48
CA PHE A 94 -8.30 7.20 2.76
C PHE A 94 -7.34 6.01 2.83
N LEU A 95 -6.81 5.75 4.03
CA LEU A 95 -5.88 4.67 4.29
C LEU A 95 -6.34 3.91 5.52
N ASP A 96 -5.95 2.65 5.60
CA ASP A 96 -6.00 1.85 6.82
C ASP A 96 -4.70 2.14 7.60
N LEU A 97 -4.65 3.25 8.35
CA LEU A 97 -3.40 3.73 8.96
C LEU A 97 -2.88 2.76 10.02
N ASP A 98 -3.78 2.11 10.76
CA ASP A 98 -3.45 1.15 11.83
C ASP A 98 -3.28 -0.30 11.34
N GLY A 99 -3.63 -0.58 10.07
CA GLY A 99 -3.42 -1.87 9.42
C GLY A 99 -4.41 -2.95 9.84
N ASN A 100 -5.57 -2.58 10.40
CA ASN A 100 -6.59 -3.50 10.91
C ASN A 100 -7.45 -4.16 9.82
N GLY A 101 -7.23 -3.80 8.55
CA GLY A 101 -7.96 -4.27 7.39
C GLY A 101 -9.22 -3.47 7.06
N LYS A 102 -9.44 -2.32 7.72
CA LYS A 102 -10.56 -1.42 7.46
C LYS A 102 -10.03 -0.02 7.19
N LEU A 103 -10.56 0.58 6.13
CA LEU A 103 -10.19 1.90 5.70
C LEU A 103 -10.72 2.97 6.68
N ASP A 104 -9.85 3.89 7.11
CA ASP A 104 -10.20 4.91 8.09
C ASP A 104 -11.16 5.94 7.51
N LYS A 105 -12.04 6.48 8.36
CA LYS A 105 -12.95 7.58 7.97
C LYS A 105 -12.24 8.93 7.83
N ASP A 106 -11.09 9.06 8.47
CA ASP A 106 -10.26 10.26 8.40
C ASP A 106 -9.48 10.20 7.07
N SER A 107 -9.59 11.26 6.25
CA SER A 107 -8.90 11.31 4.95
C SER A 107 -7.46 11.79 5.13
N VAL A 108 -6.56 11.25 4.33
CA VAL A 108 -5.14 11.56 4.32
C VAL A 108 -4.76 12.19 2.99
N SER A 109 -3.94 13.24 3.05
CA SER A 109 -3.26 13.80 1.90
C SER A 109 -1.77 13.86 2.21
N TYR A 110 -0.92 13.41 1.29
CA TYR A 110 0.52 13.57 1.42
C TYR A 110 1.22 13.83 0.09
N THR A 111 2.37 14.48 0.19
CA THR A 111 3.32 14.64 -0.91
C THR A 111 4.65 14.07 -0.50
N GLN A 112 5.17 13.13 -1.29
CA GLN A 112 6.50 12.56 -1.18
C GLN A 112 7.41 13.11 -2.27
N LEU A 113 8.58 13.59 -1.89
CA LEU A 113 9.63 14.04 -2.80
C LEU A 113 10.82 13.09 -2.74
N PHE A 114 11.27 12.61 -3.90
CA PHE A 114 12.29 11.57 -4.01
C PHE A 114 13.62 12.16 -4.43
N THR A 115 14.67 11.86 -3.67
CA THR A 115 16.05 12.29 -3.95
C THR A 115 16.92 11.07 -4.17
N TYR A 116 17.75 11.13 -5.21
CA TYR A 116 18.61 10.04 -5.64
C TYR A 116 20.08 10.38 -5.41
N ALA A 117 20.86 9.37 -5.05
CA ALA A 117 22.31 9.48 -4.96
C ALA A 117 22.96 9.46 -6.36
N ASN A 118 24.26 9.78 -6.41
CA ASN A 118 25.04 9.83 -7.66
C ASN A 118 25.08 8.50 -8.42
N ASN A 119 24.81 7.38 -7.75
CA ASN A 119 24.70 6.04 -8.36
C ASN A 119 23.28 5.71 -8.87
N ASN A 120 22.41 6.71 -9.02
CA ASN A 120 21.01 6.59 -9.44
C ASN A 120 20.11 5.77 -8.52
N LYS A 121 20.56 5.39 -7.32
CA LYS A 121 19.71 4.74 -6.31
C LYS A 121 18.94 5.79 -5.52
N LEU A 122 17.74 5.42 -5.08
CA LEU A 122 16.98 6.24 -4.14
C LEU A 122 17.82 6.45 -2.87
N GLN A 123 17.84 7.65 -2.33
CA GLN A 123 18.61 7.97 -1.12
C GLN A 123 17.69 8.48 -0.02
N LYS A 124 16.77 9.38 -0.38
CA LYS A 124 15.90 10.05 0.58
C LYS A 124 14.50 10.26 0.00
N ILE A 125 13.49 10.08 0.85
CA ILE A 125 12.12 10.50 0.59
C ILE A 125 11.74 11.52 1.67
N SER A 126 11.28 12.69 1.28
CA SER A 126 10.72 13.69 2.20
C SER A 126 9.21 13.74 2.02
N GLU A 127 8.46 13.57 3.09
CA GLU A 127 7.01 13.53 3.08
C GLU A 127 6.41 14.62 3.96
N ASN A 128 5.41 15.33 3.42
CA ASN A 128 4.50 16.15 4.21
C ASN A 128 3.12 15.51 4.17
N ARG A 129 2.56 15.17 5.33
CA ARG A 129 1.26 14.50 5.47
C ARG A 129 0.30 15.40 6.23
N SER A 130 -0.94 15.47 5.77
CA SER A 130 -2.08 16.12 6.42
C SER A 130 -3.18 15.09 6.63
N ILE A 131 -3.68 15.01 7.85
CA ILE A 131 -4.79 14.12 8.22
C ILE A 131 -6.00 15.01 8.53
N PHE A 132 -7.12 14.72 7.88
CA PHE A 132 -8.35 15.45 8.02
C PHE A 132 -9.41 14.55 8.67
N ARG A 133 -10.11 15.10 9.65
CA ARG A 133 -11.18 14.42 10.36
C ARG A 133 -12.51 14.99 9.96
N ARG A 134 -13.51 14.12 9.82
CA ARG A 134 -14.90 14.53 9.73
C ARG A 134 -15.51 14.55 11.14
N PRO A 135 -15.82 15.72 11.72
CA PRO A 135 -16.38 15.78 13.06
C PRO A 135 -17.77 15.13 13.06
N PRO A 136 -18.14 14.44 14.17
CA PRO A 136 -19.47 13.89 14.31
C PRO A 136 -20.52 15.01 14.30
N PRO A 137 -21.76 14.70 13.90
CA PRO A 137 -22.86 15.66 13.98
C PRO A 137 -23.03 16.17 15.41
N VAL A 138 -23.15 17.49 15.57
CA VAL A 138 -23.50 18.13 16.84
C VAL A 138 -25.00 18.43 16.80
N PRO A 139 -25.81 17.89 17.73
CA PRO A 139 -27.25 18.16 17.77
C PRO A 139 -27.56 19.66 17.75
N PRO A 140 -28.56 20.12 16.97
CA PRO A 140 -29.61 19.35 16.29
C PRO A 140 -29.22 18.83 14.89
N ALA A 141 -28.00 19.09 14.41
CA ALA A 141 -27.57 18.59 13.10
C ALA A 141 -27.46 17.06 13.12
N THR A 142 -27.92 16.41 12.05
CA THR A 142 -27.79 14.96 11.84
C THR A 142 -26.76 14.61 10.78
N THR A 143 -26.29 15.62 10.02
CA THR A 143 -25.24 15.47 9.02
C THR A 143 -23.86 15.73 9.63
N PRO A 144 -22.85 14.90 9.32
CA PRO A 144 -21.47 15.17 9.69
C PRO A 144 -20.98 16.51 9.11
N GLY A 145 -20.09 17.19 9.86
CA GLY A 145 -19.49 18.45 9.41
C GLY A 145 -18.49 18.29 8.25
N PRO A 146 -17.96 19.39 7.70
CA PRO A 146 -16.91 19.33 6.68
C PRO A 146 -15.63 18.69 7.21
N GLN A 147 -14.79 18.17 6.31
CA GLN A 147 -13.45 17.69 6.67
C GLN A 147 -12.62 18.86 7.23
N THR A 148 -12.08 18.72 8.43
CA THR A 148 -11.21 19.71 9.07
C THR A 148 -9.82 19.12 9.31
N LEU A 149 -8.78 19.96 9.21
CA LEU A 149 -7.41 19.52 9.47
C LEU A 149 -7.26 19.10 10.93
N LEU A 150 -6.91 17.84 11.16
CA LEU A 150 -6.68 17.27 12.49
C LEU A 150 -5.21 17.44 12.91
N ARG A 151 -4.29 16.99 12.05
CA ARG A 151 -2.84 17.08 12.30
C ARG A 151 -2.05 17.14 10.99
N LYS A 152 -0.85 17.73 11.08
CA LYS A 152 0.17 17.67 10.04
C LYS A 152 1.40 16.98 10.58
N GLU A 153 2.07 16.26 9.71
CA GLU A 153 3.27 15.50 10.04
C GLU A 153 4.30 15.65 8.92
N LYS A 154 5.56 15.65 9.33
CA LYS A 154 6.69 15.58 8.41
C LYS A 154 7.44 14.29 8.67
N THR A 155 7.74 13.59 7.59
CA THR A 155 8.47 12.32 7.65
C THR A 155 9.65 12.38 6.70
N SER A 156 10.79 11.88 7.16
CA SER A 156 11.98 11.67 6.34
C SER A 156 12.30 10.19 6.33
N TYR A 157 12.43 9.62 5.13
CA TYR A 157 12.88 8.26 4.93
C TYR A 157 14.26 8.29 4.27
N GLU A 158 15.22 7.58 4.85
CA GLU A 158 16.53 7.34 4.26
C GLU A 158 16.62 5.88 3.85
N THR A 159 17.06 5.63 2.62
CA THR A 159 17.18 4.28 2.07
C THR A 159 18.64 3.91 1.90
N TYR A 160 19.00 2.73 2.36
CA TYR A 160 20.35 2.19 2.29
C TYR A 160 20.34 0.95 1.40
N TYR A 161 21.36 0.83 0.55
CA TYR A 161 21.51 -0.30 -0.37
C TYR A 161 22.83 -1.01 -0.07
N SER A 162 22.81 -2.34 -0.15
CA SER A 162 24.02 -3.14 0.00
C SER A 162 25.01 -2.83 -1.11
N THR A 163 26.27 -2.57 -0.74
CA THR A 163 27.35 -2.31 -1.70
C THR A 163 27.76 -3.55 -2.47
N SER A 164 27.52 -4.76 -1.93
CA SER A 164 27.88 -6.02 -2.58
C SER A 164 26.81 -6.53 -3.54
N THR A 165 25.53 -6.33 -3.23
CA THR A 165 24.42 -6.88 -4.04
C THR A 165 23.59 -5.82 -4.75
N GLY A 166 23.72 -4.54 -4.38
CA GLY A 166 22.91 -3.45 -4.92
C GLY A 166 21.42 -3.48 -4.51
N LYS A 167 21.04 -4.40 -3.61
CA LYS A 167 19.68 -4.59 -3.08
C LYS A 167 19.40 -3.63 -1.92
N LEU A 168 18.12 -3.31 -1.72
CA LEU A 168 17.68 -2.46 -0.61
C LEU A 168 18.01 -3.17 0.71
N ASP A 169 18.89 -2.61 1.51
CA ASP A 169 19.31 -3.18 2.78
C ASP A 169 18.38 -2.73 3.92
N SER A 170 18.12 -1.42 3.99
CA SER A 170 17.32 -0.87 5.08
C SER A 170 16.66 0.46 4.72
N ILE A 171 15.60 0.78 5.46
CA ILE A 171 14.93 2.08 5.46
C ILE A 171 14.90 2.61 6.88
N ILE A 172 15.39 3.83 7.08
CA ILE A 172 15.29 4.55 8.35
C ILE A 172 14.29 5.68 8.17
N MET A 173 13.19 5.60 8.92
CA MET A 173 12.14 6.62 8.96
C MET A 173 12.31 7.46 10.23
N ARG A 174 12.12 8.77 10.09
CA ARG A 174 11.98 9.72 11.21
C ARG A 174 10.75 10.57 10.95
N ASN A 175 9.84 10.68 11.91
CA ASN A 175 8.64 11.51 11.79
C ASN A 175 8.40 12.34 13.05
N GLY A 176 7.56 13.37 12.90
CA GLY A 176 7.13 14.22 13.98
C GLY A 176 5.96 15.13 13.57
N PRO A 177 5.23 15.69 14.54
CA PRO A 177 4.15 16.62 14.28
C PRO A 177 4.68 17.96 13.76
N ASP A 178 4.01 18.52 12.75
CA ASP A 178 4.28 19.85 12.19
C ASP A 178 3.22 20.84 12.68
N ALA A 179 3.37 21.30 13.92
CA ALA A 179 2.43 22.21 14.57
C ALA A 179 2.75 23.69 14.22
N PRO A 180 1.74 24.50 13.86
CA PRO A 180 1.93 25.93 13.64
C PRO A 180 2.55 26.62 14.86
N GLY A 181 3.58 27.46 14.65
CA GLY A 181 4.22 28.23 15.72
C GLY A 181 5.22 27.45 16.57
N ALA A 182 5.44 26.16 16.33
CA ALA A 182 6.46 25.36 16.98
C ALA A 182 7.64 25.07 16.03
N GLN A 183 8.85 24.98 16.58
CA GLN A 183 10.00 24.48 15.83
C GLN A 183 9.78 22.98 15.55
N PHE A 184 9.89 22.60 14.27
CA PHE A 184 9.76 21.21 13.88
C PHE A 184 10.93 20.36 14.43
N ILE A 185 10.59 19.25 15.07
CA ILE A 185 11.53 18.24 15.55
C ILE A 185 11.00 16.84 15.23
N PHE A 186 11.90 15.91 14.93
CA PHE A 186 11.54 14.49 14.82
C PHE A 186 11.41 13.91 16.23
N THR A 187 10.31 13.19 16.48
CA THR A 187 9.97 12.61 17.79
C THR A 187 10.00 11.09 17.75
N ASP A 188 9.79 10.51 16.58
CA ASP A 188 9.53 9.10 16.37
C ASP A 188 10.43 8.57 15.26
N TYR A 189 10.80 7.30 15.35
CA TYR A 189 11.57 6.62 14.32
C TYR A 189 11.01 5.23 14.03
N SER A 190 11.30 4.74 12.82
CA SER A 190 11.33 3.31 12.59
C SER A 190 12.53 2.90 11.75
N ARG A 191 13.00 1.66 11.94
CA ARG A 191 14.11 1.07 11.18
C ARG A 191 13.64 -0.26 10.62
N THR A 192 13.62 -0.35 9.30
CA THR A 192 13.29 -1.56 8.57
C THR A 192 14.56 -2.14 7.96
N ALA A 193 14.80 -3.44 8.14
CA ALA A 193 15.92 -4.16 7.54
C ALA A 193 15.38 -5.33 6.70
N TYR A 194 15.95 -5.51 5.50
CA TYR A 194 15.56 -6.51 4.52
C TYR A 194 16.62 -7.59 4.38
N THR A 195 16.20 -8.85 4.32
CA THR A 195 17.08 -10.00 4.08
C THR A 195 16.59 -10.76 2.86
N TYR A 196 17.52 -11.24 2.04
CA TYR A 196 17.22 -11.84 0.74
C TYR A 196 17.69 -13.29 0.64
N VAL A 197 16.93 -14.09 -0.11
CA VAL A 197 17.37 -15.39 -0.65
C VAL A 197 17.30 -15.27 -2.17
N GLY A 198 18.45 -15.34 -2.84
CA GLY A 198 18.53 -14.89 -4.23
C GLY A 198 18.05 -13.44 -4.33
N ASP A 199 17.15 -13.15 -5.26
CA ASP A 199 16.56 -11.81 -5.46
C ASP A 199 15.24 -11.59 -4.69
N ASN A 200 14.77 -12.61 -3.98
CA ASN A 200 13.51 -12.56 -3.24
C ASN A 200 13.72 -12.08 -1.79
N VAL A 201 12.84 -11.21 -1.30
CA VAL A 201 12.85 -10.75 0.10
C VAL A 201 12.38 -11.91 0.99
N SER A 202 13.30 -12.52 1.71
CA SER A 202 12.99 -13.64 2.62
C SER A 202 12.49 -13.18 3.99
N LYS A 203 12.95 -12.02 4.47
CA LYS A 203 12.63 -11.52 5.81
C LYS A 203 12.74 -10.01 5.89
N VAL A 204 11.85 -9.41 6.66
CA VAL A 204 11.85 -7.99 7.00
C VAL A 204 11.69 -7.86 8.51
N ILE A 205 12.57 -7.10 9.14
CA ILE A 205 12.45 -6.76 10.56
C ILE A 205 12.26 -5.27 10.67
N ARG A 206 11.21 -4.85 11.38
CA ARG A 206 10.95 -3.44 11.66
C ARG A 206 10.97 -3.15 13.15
N TYR A 207 11.69 -2.11 13.52
CA TYR A 207 11.75 -1.55 14.86
C TYR A 207 11.04 -0.21 14.87
N TYR A 208 10.30 0.08 15.94
CA TYR A 208 9.68 1.37 16.21
C TYR A 208 10.18 1.89 17.55
N GLY A 209 10.34 3.21 17.68
CA GLY A 209 10.67 3.82 18.95
C GLY A 209 10.69 5.34 18.90
N LYS A 210 11.05 5.96 20.03
CA LYS A 210 11.18 7.41 20.15
C LYS A 210 12.60 7.87 19.85
N ILE A 211 12.71 9.03 19.21
CA ILE A 211 13.99 9.73 19.09
C ILE A 211 14.29 10.38 20.44
N ILE A 212 15.53 10.26 20.89
CA ILE A 212 16.02 10.86 22.13
C ILE A 212 17.01 11.99 21.83
N GLY A 213 17.01 13.02 22.68
CA GLY A 213 17.84 14.21 22.48
C GLY A 213 17.35 15.13 21.37
N THR A 214 18.06 16.23 21.16
CA THR A 214 17.62 17.36 20.32
C THR A 214 18.12 17.30 18.87
N SER A 215 19.04 16.37 18.55
CA SER A 215 19.69 16.27 17.23
C SER A 215 18.89 15.50 16.18
N GLY A 216 17.80 14.83 16.55
CA GLY A 216 17.00 14.01 15.62
C GLY A 216 17.65 12.67 15.22
N ASN A 217 18.85 12.36 15.73
CA ASN A 217 19.66 11.23 15.26
C ASN A 217 19.93 10.13 16.30
N ASN A 218 19.56 10.33 17.56
CA ASN A 218 19.73 9.30 18.57
C ASN A 218 18.42 8.52 18.73
N PHE A 219 18.48 7.22 18.50
CA PHE A 219 17.33 6.33 18.62
C PHE A 219 17.26 5.77 20.04
N GLY A 220 16.13 6.02 20.72
CA GLY A 220 15.85 5.41 22.01
C GLY A 220 15.54 3.91 21.89
N ALA A 221 15.24 3.28 23.03
CA ALA A 221 14.83 1.88 23.07
C ALA A 221 13.60 1.65 22.15
N ALA A 222 13.58 0.49 21.48
CA ALA A 222 12.46 0.14 20.61
C ALA A 222 11.22 -0.18 21.46
N THR A 223 10.11 0.46 21.14
CA THR A 223 8.80 0.23 21.76
C THR A 223 7.98 -0.80 20.98
N GLY A 224 8.33 -1.06 19.72
CA GLY A 224 7.69 -2.05 18.86
C GLY A 224 8.73 -2.78 18.01
N LYS A 225 8.52 -4.08 17.78
CA LYS A 225 9.39 -4.90 16.94
C LYS A 225 8.58 -5.97 16.22
N TYR A 226 8.57 -5.93 14.89
CA TYR A 226 7.83 -6.90 14.07
C TYR A 226 8.77 -7.60 13.10
N SER A 227 8.51 -8.88 12.87
CA SER A 227 9.20 -9.73 11.88
C SER A 227 8.19 -10.23 10.86
N TYR A 228 8.52 -10.04 9.59
CA TYR A 228 7.78 -10.51 8.44
C TYR A 228 8.66 -11.50 7.70
N GLU A 229 8.20 -12.73 7.49
CA GLU A 229 9.00 -13.77 6.84
C GLU A 229 8.21 -14.36 5.68
N TYR A 230 8.91 -14.65 4.59
CA TYR A 230 8.35 -15.09 3.31
C TYR A 230 9.04 -16.38 2.89
N TYR A 231 8.26 -17.41 2.61
CA TYR A 231 8.76 -18.76 2.38
C TYR A 231 8.11 -19.41 1.16
N ALA A 232 8.75 -20.50 0.72
CA ALA A 232 8.26 -21.34 -0.36
C ALA A 232 7.96 -20.52 -1.62
N TYR A 233 8.95 -19.75 -2.05
CA TYR A 233 8.90 -19.05 -3.32
C TYR A 233 8.73 -20.04 -4.47
N ASP A 234 7.87 -19.68 -5.41
CA ASP A 234 7.86 -20.29 -6.73
C ASP A 234 8.97 -19.70 -7.62
N GLU A 235 9.00 -20.16 -8.87
CA GLU A 235 9.90 -19.65 -9.92
C GLU A 235 9.16 -18.73 -10.91
N GLN A 236 7.89 -18.39 -10.64
CA GLN A 236 7.02 -17.68 -11.56
C GLN A 236 7.07 -16.17 -11.34
N VAL A 237 6.53 -15.40 -12.28
CA VAL A 237 6.71 -13.95 -12.31
C VAL A 237 5.70 -13.25 -11.42
N SER A 238 6.18 -12.37 -10.54
CA SER A 238 5.32 -11.52 -9.72
C SER A 238 4.72 -10.38 -10.55
N PRO A 239 3.42 -10.03 -10.38
CA PRO A 239 2.78 -8.87 -11.02
C PRO A 239 3.53 -7.57 -10.74
N PHE A 240 4.12 -7.48 -9.55
CA PHE A 240 4.82 -6.29 -9.08
C PHE A 240 6.18 -6.07 -9.75
N THR A 241 6.64 -6.99 -10.61
CA THR A 241 7.78 -6.74 -11.51
C THR A 241 7.46 -5.68 -12.58
N LEU A 242 6.17 -5.50 -12.90
CA LEU A 242 5.69 -4.50 -13.88
C LEU A 242 5.54 -3.10 -13.29
N LEU A 243 5.78 -2.93 -11.99
CA LEU A 243 5.68 -1.64 -11.30
C LEU A 243 7.06 -1.08 -10.95
N PRO A 244 7.26 0.26 -11.02
CA PRO A 244 8.52 0.89 -10.64
C PRO A 244 8.90 0.57 -9.20
N HIS A 245 10.17 0.21 -8.98
CA HIS A 245 10.67 -0.13 -7.65
C HIS A 245 10.43 0.99 -6.62
N VAL A 246 10.60 2.26 -7.00
CA VAL A 246 10.40 3.41 -6.11
C VAL A 246 8.92 3.59 -5.72
N TYR A 247 7.99 3.30 -6.64
CA TYR A 247 6.56 3.29 -6.30
C TYR A 247 6.24 2.19 -5.28
N LYS A 248 6.84 1.00 -5.42
CA LYS A 248 6.66 -0.08 -4.45
C LYS A 248 7.14 0.31 -3.06
N ILE A 249 8.30 0.97 -2.95
CA ILE A 249 8.77 1.55 -1.68
C ILE A 249 7.74 2.54 -1.13
N SER A 250 7.23 3.47 -1.94
CA SER A 250 6.20 4.42 -1.52
C SER A 250 4.94 3.73 -0.97
N ARG A 251 4.44 2.68 -1.65
CA ARG A 251 3.31 1.86 -1.17
C ARG A 251 3.58 1.23 0.20
N LEU A 252 4.78 0.69 0.44
CA LEU A 252 5.17 0.14 1.75
C LEU A 252 5.25 1.18 2.87
N LEU A 253 5.43 2.47 2.53
CA LEU A 253 5.54 3.57 3.48
C LEU A 253 4.22 4.34 3.69
N SER A 254 3.15 3.95 2.99
CA SER A 254 1.86 4.67 3.03
C SER A 254 1.20 4.62 4.41
N THR A 255 1.26 3.49 5.11
CA THR A 255 0.65 3.29 6.43
C THR A 255 1.71 2.94 7.49
N GLU A 256 1.32 2.97 8.77
CA GLU A 256 2.26 2.77 9.87
C GLU A 256 2.81 1.34 9.93
N ILE A 257 2.00 0.35 9.51
CA ILE A 257 2.32 -1.09 9.56
C ILE A 257 1.96 -1.74 8.21
N ASN A 258 2.68 -1.40 7.14
CA ASN A 258 2.49 -2.01 5.81
C ASN A 258 3.58 -3.01 5.38
N ASP A 259 4.58 -3.29 6.22
CA ASP A 259 5.72 -4.13 5.83
C ASP A 259 5.33 -5.58 5.49
N LYS A 260 4.12 -6.03 5.86
CA LYS A 260 3.54 -7.31 5.39
C LYS A 260 3.54 -7.42 3.86
N GLU A 261 3.36 -6.29 3.16
CA GLU A 261 3.37 -6.22 1.70
C GLU A 261 4.79 -6.26 1.10
N SER A 262 5.87 -6.37 1.89
CA SER A 262 7.24 -6.33 1.34
C SER A 262 7.55 -7.42 0.30
N LEU A 263 6.71 -8.46 0.20
CA LEU A 263 6.74 -9.42 -0.90
C LEU A 263 6.67 -8.76 -2.28
N ILE A 264 6.05 -7.57 -2.43
CA ILE A 264 5.97 -6.87 -3.72
C ILE A 264 7.35 -6.45 -4.27
N LEU A 265 8.38 -6.41 -3.41
CA LEU A 265 9.75 -6.14 -3.83
C LEU A 265 10.43 -7.34 -4.49
N SER A 266 9.85 -8.54 -4.35
CA SER A 266 10.41 -9.79 -4.87
C SER A 266 10.03 -10.00 -6.33
N PRO A 267 10.91 -10.60 -7.16
CA PRO A 267 10.57 -10.99 -8.53
C PRO A 267 9.64 -12.21 -8.60
N ASN A 268 9.69 -13.11 -7.61
CA ASN A 268 8.85 -14.31 -7.52
C ASN A 268 7.84 -14.21 -6.38
N ASN A 269 6.93 -15.20 -6.27
CA ASN A 269 5.82 -15.12 -5.33
C ASN A 269 5.97 -16.13 -4.16
N PRO A 270 5.90 -15.69 -2.88
CA PRO A 270 5.97 -16.57 -1.73
C PRO A 270 4.62 -17.22 -1.42
N LYS A 271 4.55 -18.56 -1.47
CA LYS A 271 3.30 -19.29 -1.14
C LYS A 271 2.87 -19.14 0.31
N ARG A 272 3.79 -18.73 1.20
CA ARG A 272 3.54 -18.53 2.62
C ARG A 272 4.23 -17.29 3.14
N TRP A 273 3.54 -16.52 3.98
CA TRP A 273 4.15 -15.48 4.78
C TRP A 273 3.71 -15.57 6.24
N SER A 274 4.50 -14.99 7.13
CA SER A 274 4.15 -14.84 8.54
C SER A 274 4.50 -13.46 9.08
N VAL A 275 3.65 -12.95 9.97
CA VAL A 275 3.90 -11.75 10.79
C VAL A 275 4.05 -12.19 12.23
N THR A 276 5.09 -11.71 12.89
CA THR A 276 5.37 -12.00 14.30
C THR A 276 5.69 -10.71 15.04
N ASP A 277 4.93 -10.42 16.10
CA ASP A 277 5.32 -9.41 17.08
C ASP A 277 6.40 -10.00 18.00
N LEU A 278 7.60 -9.42 17.97
CA LEU A 278 8.76 -9.86 18.73
C LEU A 278 8.93 -9.12 20.06
N THR A 279 7.95 -8.28 20.46
CA THR A 279 7.96 -7.61 21.77
C THR A 279 7.62 -8.54 22.94
N PRO A 280 6.69 -9.52 22.83
CA PRO A 280 6.41 -10.43 23.92
C PRO A 280 7.54 -11.45 24.11
N PRO A 281 7.75 -11.97 25.34
CA PRO A 281 8.79 -12.98 25.61
C PRO A 281 8.61 -14.28 24.80
N ILE A 282 7.36 -14.64 24.50
CA ILE A 282 7.01 -15.80 23.67
C ILE A 282 6.18 -15.27 22.49
N PRO A 283 6.83 -14.97 21.35
CA PRO A 283 6.14 -14.52 20.15
C PRO A 283 5.26 -15.59 19.52
N THR A 284 4.07 -15.22 19.06
CA THR A 284 3.17 -16.10 18.31
C THR A 284 3.06 -15.62 16.87
N PRO A 285 3.55 -16.39 15.87
CA PRO A 285 3.46 -16.00 14.48
C PRO A 285 2.03 -16.16 13.94
N ILE A 286 1.52 -15.14 13.26
CA ILE A 286 0.36 -15.25 12.39
C ILE A 286 0.85 -15.66 11.02
N VAL A 287 0.34 -16.78 10.51
CA VAL A 287 0.77 -17.36 9.23
C VAL A 287 -0.39 -17.28 8.25
N LYS A 288 -0.10 -16.89 7.00
CA LYS A 288 -1.00 -17.07 5.87
C LYS A 288 -0.31 -17.83 4.74
N SER A 289 -1.09 -18.66 4.05
CA SER A 289 -0.65 -19.40 2.88
C SER A 289 -1.63 -19.18 1.73
N THR A 290 -1.17 -19.36 0.51
CA THR A 290 -2.01 -19.33 -0.68
C THR A 290 -1.49 -20.28 -1.75
N ASN A 291 -2.37 -20.64 -2.68
CA ASN A 291 -2.00 -21.29 -3.93
C ASN A 291 -2.20 -20.28 -5.04
N TYR A 292 -1.15 -20.06 -5.82
CA TYR A 292 -1.18 -19.12 -6.92
C TYR A 292 -1.71 -19.78 -8.20
N VAL A 293 -2.37 -18.98 -9.01
CA VAL A 293 -2.73 -19.31 -10.39
C VAL A 293 -1.93 -18.38 -11.29
N TYR A 294 -1.55 -18.87 -12.47
CA TYR A 294 -0.75 -18.14 -13.44
C TYR A 294 -1.38 -18.21 -14.82
N ASP A 295 -1.03 -17.25 -15.65
CA ASP A 295 -1.31 -17.31 -17.08
C ASP A 295 -0.29 -18.20 -17.83
N PRO A 296 -0.50 -18.48 -19.13
CA PRO A 296 0.44 -19.27 -19.94
C PRO A 296 1.85 -18.67 -20.07
N GLN A 297 2.06 -17.40 -19.70
CA GLN A 297 3.35 -16.71 -19.70
C GLN A 297 3.90 -16.51 -18.29
N THR A 298 3.41 -17.33 -17.35
CA THR A 298 3.85 -17.45 -15.97
C THR A 298 3.67 -16.23 -15.07
N TYR A 299 2.87 -15.25 -15.50
CA TYR A 299 2.48 -14.14 -14.63
C TYR A 299 1.37 -14.60 -13.69
N MET A 300 1.53 -14.30 -12.39
CA MET A 300 0.51 -14.64 -11.38
C MET A 300 -0.80 -13.90 -11.66
N THR A 301 -1.90 -14.62 -11.82
CA THR A 301 -3.25 -14.08 -12.04
C THR A 301 -4.11 -14.10 -10.78
N LYS A 302 -3.79 -14.96 -9.80
CA LYS A 302 -4.53 -15.06 -8.53
C LYS A 302 -3.61 -15.46 -7.39
N GLY A 303 -3.77 -14.82 -6.23
CA GLY A 303 -2.99 -15.10 -5.02
C GLY A 303 -3.50 -14.35 -3.79
N TYR A 304 -3.49 -14.99 -2.62
CA TYR A 304 -3.99 -14.41 -1.35
C TYR A 304 -5.40 -13.81 -1.43
N GLY A 305 -6.27 -14.35 -2.29
CA GLY A 305 -7.63 -13.84 -2.51
C GLY A 305 -7.70 -12.58 -3.39
N VAL A 306 -6.58 -12.21 -4.03
CA VAL A 306 -6.47 -11.10 -4.98
C VAL A 306 -6.31 -11.66 -6.39
N ASN A 307 -7.07 -11.11 -7.34
CA ASN A 307 -6.88 -11.33 -8.76
C ASN A 307 -6.11 -10.15 -9.37
N TYR A 308 -5.18 -10.49 -10.26
CA TYR A 308 -4.31 -9.55 -10.95
C TYR A 308 -4.71 -9.50 -12.41
N ILE A 309 -5.17 -8.33 -12.85
CA ILE A 309 -5.64 -8.10 -14.22
C ILE A 309 -4.53 -7.41 -14.99
N TYR A 310 -4.20 -7.94 -16.16
CA TYR A 310 -3.18 -7.41 -17.05
C TYR A 310 -3.82 -6.78 -18.29
N LYS A 311 -3.06 -5.92 -18.96
CA LYS A 311 -3.42 -5.43 -20.30
C LYS A 311 -2.18 -5.40 -21.20
N PRO A 312 -2.36 -5.49 -22.53
CA PRO A 312 -1.29 -5.15 -23.47
C PRO A 312 -0.76 -3.74 -23.18
N GLN A 313 0.56 -3.56 -23.30
CA GLN A 313 1.24 -2.29 -23.05
C GLN A 313 1.47 -1.49 -24.33
#